data_AF-A0A2C6AL46-F1
#
_entry.id   AF-A0A2C6AL46-F1
#
_cell.length_a   1.000
_cell.length_b   1.000
_cell.length_c   1.000
_cell.angle_alpha   90.00
_cell.angle_beta   90.00
_cell.angle_gamma   90.00
#
_symmetry.space_group_name_H-M   'P 1'
#
loop_
_entity.id
_entity.type
_entity.pdbx_description
1 polymer ?
#
loop_
_entity_poly.entity_id
_entity_poly.type
_entity_poly.pdbx_seq_one_letter_code
_entity_poly.pdbx_strand_id
1 'polypeptide(L)'
;MTGSEDHDLAVWIGRVRSVFAATINLLSLSGIDFKMIATTMSRSRAVRSVVGQTELEVLTGSLIYWYIVPAFQFVFALVVADASMYCIHRLGHTNKWIYKHIHSHHHRLYVPYSWGGSYNHPVDSLFLDGTSYAIGCWASGISIKLSVFLFAYATFKNVLDHCGFVFPWNPMRSLTGTDADFHDVHHQSWGLKMNFGAHLSIWDHMMGTHFSDKELISKLRLKNRIAAEELVSKRSTKSKKGAFFEQRGINVRVSDYSTDSVLQILNETNASALISFNNSDGQTFVDVHSAFLEACRKSKNCKRFIPSEFAGNIDDFPLHPSYFKTSRVPFRKILEQESDVEWTIFNNGWLMDYFLTEEKSYMPSIPNEFPIDPNNWRACIRGSGNEVQSFTSGRDVAKALIALLSAAEWERTTYITGQWSTFNEMLRAMEEFYGRPMDKTYKSEEDIHRDTLLPPTAENLEALYLSSVEEMMITASGACPREKTMNQRDKFFPSIRFLTLEELLLQTGSTRSK
;
A
#
# COMPACT_ATOMS: atom_id res chain seq x y z
N MET A 1 41.24 -7.59 14.40
CA MET A 1 42.37 -7.46 13.46
C MET A 1 43.13 -6.19 13.82
N THR A 2 44.29 -6.33 14.44
CA THR A 2 45.26 -5.25 14.70
C THR A 2 46.23 -5.23 13.53
N GLY A 3 46.27 -4.13 12.78
CA GLY A 3 46.77 -4.09 11.40
C GLY A 3 48.28 -3.90 11.24
N SER A 4 48.84 -4.59 10.24
CA SER A 4 50.18 -4.36 9.65
C SER A 4 50.22 -3.13 8.74
N GLU A 5 49.29 -2.18 8.87
CA GLU A 5 49.06 -1.11 7.89
C GLU A 5 50.33 -0.25 7.69
N ASP A 6 51.06 0.06 8.75
CA ASP A 6 52.33 0.80 8.68
C ASP A 6 53.43 0.00 7.97
N HIS A 7 53.46 -1.32 8.20
CA HIS A 7 54.39 -2.21 7.52
C HIS A 7 54.09 -2.30 6.02
N ASP A 8 52.82 -2.48 5.65
CA ASP A 8 52.41 -2.64 4.25
C ASP A 8 52.57 -1.33 3.47
N LEU A 9 52.27 -0.20 4.10
CA LEU A 9 52.57 1.13 3.56
C LEU A 9 54.08 1.30 3.34
N ALA A 10 54.91 0.93 4.32
CA ALA A 10 56.37 0.99 4.18
C ALA A 10 56.88 0.10 3.04
N VAL A 11 56.29 -1.09 2.84
CA VAL A 11 56.60 -1.98 1.71
C VAL A 11 56.28 -1.31 0.38
N TRP A 12 55.12 -0.67 0.24
CA TRP A 12 54.74 0.03 -0.99
C TRP A 12 55.64 1.23 -1.29
N ILE A 13 55.98 2.03 -0.27
CA ILE A 13 56.97 3.12 -0.41
C ILE A 13 58.33 2.55 -0.86
N GLY A 14 58.76 1.44 -0.27
CA GLY A 14 59.99 0.73 -0.65
C GLY A 14 59.98 0.22 -2.10
N ARG A 15 58.85 -0.30 -2.59
CA ARG A 15 58.67 -0.71 -3.99
C ARG A 15 58.79 0.47 -4.94
N VAL A 16 58.11 1.57 -4.65
CA VAL A 16 58.21 2.81 -5.44
C VAL A 16 59.65 3.28 -5.54
N ARG A 17 60.36 3.36 -4.41
CA ARG A 17 61.79 3.72 -4.38
C ARG A 17 62.65 2.80 -5.25
N SER A 18 62.39 1.49 -5.22
CA SER A 18 63.12 0.52 -6.04
C SER A 18 62.91 0.77 -7.54
N VAL A 19 61.69 1.12 -7.94
CA VAL A 19 61.36 1.49 -9.33
C VAL A 19 62.03 2.81 -9.74
N PHE A 20 61.99 3.84 -8.88
CA PHE A 20 62.68 5.11 -9.13
C PHE A 20 64.20 4.90 -9.29
N ALA A 21 64.82 4.11 -8.41
CA ALA A 21 66.24 3.78 -8.49
C ALA A 21 66.59 3.00 -9.77
N ALA A 22 65.78 2.02 -10.15
CA ALA A 22 65.95 1.27 -11.40
C ALA A 22 65.83 2.19 -12.63
N THR A 23 64.87 3.11 -12.63
CA THR A 23 64.65 4.06 -13.72
C THR A 23 65.83 5.02 -13.88
N ILE A 24 66.39 5.55 -12.78
CA ILE A 24 67.60 6.39 -12.81
C ILE A 24 68.80 5.61 -13.35
N ASN A 25 68.98 4.35 -12.94
CA ASN A 25 70.06 3.50 -13.45
C ASN A 25 69.90 3.20 -14.95
N LEU A 26 68.68 2.91 -15.42
CA LEU A 26 68.37 2.73 -16.84
C LEU A 26 68.63 4.00 -17.65
N LEU A 27 68.25 5.18 -17.13
CA LEU A 27 68.50 6.46 -17.79
C LEU A 27 70.00 6.80 -17.86
N SER A 28 70.81 6.36 -16.89
CA SER A 28 72.27 6.55 -16.94
C SER A 28 72.95 5.76 -18.07
N LEU A 29 72.29 4.72 -18.63
CA LEU A 29 72.76 4.01 -19.82
C LEU A 29 72.62 4.82 -21.12
N SER A 30 71.87 5.93 -21.10
CA SER A 30 71.73 6.84 -22.25
C SER A 30 72.94 7.76 -22.47
N GLY A 31 73.99 7.62 -21.65
CA GLY A 31 75.20 8.47 -21.68
C GLY A 31 75.07 9.78 -20.89
N ILE A 32 73.89 10.04 -20.30
CA ILE A 32 73.67 11.18 -19.41
C ILE A 32 73.85 10.73 -17.95
N ASP A 33 74.88 11.22 -17.27
CA ASP A 33 75.12 10.93 -15.85
C ASP A 33 74.17 11.72 -14.94
N PHE A 34 72.96 11.20 -14.78
CA PHE A 34 71.95 11.77 -13.91
C PHE A 34 72.35 11.77 -12.42
N LYS A 35 73.30 10.93 -11.98
CA LYS A 35 73.82 11.01 -10.60
C LYS A 35 74.63 12.29 -10.42
N MET A 36 75.45 12.67 -11.40
CA MET A 36 76.21 13.92 -11.36
C MET A 36 75.30 15.16 -11.39
N ILE A 37 74.24 15.14 -12.20
CA ILE A 37 73.24 16.22 -12.27
C ILE A 37 72.48 16.36 -10.93
N ALA A 38 72.03 15.24 -10.36
CA ALA A 38 71.35 15.24 -9.05
C ALA A 38 72.25 15.75 -7.92
N THR A 39 73.53 15.40 -7.94
CA THR A 39 74.53 15.87 -6.95
C THR A 39 74.81 17.38 -7.10
N THR A 40 74.81 17.88 -8.33
CA THR A 40 74.98 19.32 -8.64
C THR A 40 73.75 20.13 -8.22
N MET A 41 72.54 19.61 -8.42
CA MET A 41 71.30 20.25 -7.97
C MET A 41 71.14 20.22 -6.45
N SER A 42 71.59 19.15 -5.78
CA SER A 42 71.58 19.03 -4.31
C SER A 42 72.45 20.08 -3.61
N ARG A 43 73.58 20.50 -4.22
CA ARG A 43 74.41 21.61 -3.68
C ARG A 43 73.69 22.98 -3.67
N SER A 44 72.62 23.14 -4.46
CA SER A 44 71.88 24.41 -4.57
C SER A 44 70.69 24.54 -3.61
N ARG A 45 70.30 23.47 -2.91
CA ARG A 45 69.24 23.50 -1.89
C ARG A 45 69.72 22.81 -0.63
N ALA A 46 70.18 23.62 0.33
CA ALA A 46 70.28 23.20 1.72
C ALA A 46 68.87 22.92 2.27
N VAL A 47 68.39 21.70 2.07
CA VAL A 47 67.21 21.18 2.77
C VAL A 47 67.69 19.99 3.59
N ARG A 48 67.58 20.14 4.92
CA ARG A 48 67.92 19.13 5.92
C ARG A 48 67.24 17.81 5.59
N SER A 49 68.03 16.80 5.24
CA SER A 49 67.62 15.41 5.27
C SER A 49 67.62 14.92 6.72
N VAL A 50 66.44 14.69 7.28
CA VAL A 50 66.26 13.76 8.39
C VAL A 50 65.50 12.57 7.83
N VAL A 51 66.21 11.45 7.70
CA VAL A 51 65.71 10.10 7.36
C VAL A 51 65.24 9.88 5.90
N GLY A 52 66.17 9.49 5.03
CA GLY A 52 66.06 8.31 4.14
C GLY A 52 64.92 8.14 3.12
N GLN A 53 64.00 9.09 2.95
CA GLN A 53 62.89 9.02 1.99
C GLN A 53 62.71 10.39 1.30
N THR A 54 62.52 10.41 -0.02
CA THR A 54 62.08 11.66 -0.69
C THR A 54 60.58 11.84 -0.48
N GLU A 55 60.11 13.06 -0.21
CA GLU A 55 58.67 13.35 0.01
C GLU A 55 57.79 12.81 -1.13
N LEU A 56 58.29 12.82 -2.36
CA LEU A 56 57.61 12.32 -3.54
C LEU A 56 57.41 10.79 -3.54
N GLU A 57 58.41 10.02 -3.09
CA GLU A 57 58.30 8.55 -3.00
C GLU A 57 57.29 8.13 -1.92
N VAL A 58 57.28 8.82 -0.78
CA VAL A 58 56.32 8.60 0.30
C VAL A 58 54.91 8.94 -0.18
N LEU A 59 54.75 10.10 -0.84
CA LEU A 59 53.46 10.52 -1.40
C LEU A 59 52.95 9.51 -2.44
N THR A 60 53.81 9.08 -3.37
CA THR A 60 53.44 8.14 -4.44
C THR A 60 53.11 6.76 -3.88
N GLY A 61 53.93 6.23 -2.97
CA GLY A 61 53.67 4.94 -2.31
C GLY A 61 52.39 4.97 -1.49
N SER A 62 52.14 6.08 -0.78
CA SER A 62 50.89 6.31 -0.04
C SER A 62 49.68 6.41 -0.96
N LEU A 63 49.78 7.12 -2.08
CA LEU A 63 48.71 7.21 -3.07
C LEU A 63 48.35 5.83 -3.65
N ILE A 64 49.38 5.05 -3.98
CA ILE A 64 49.18 3.69 -4.51
C ILE A 64 48.49 2.80 -3.48
N TYR A 65 49.00 2.78 -2.24
CA TYR A 65 48.49 1.91 -1.19
C TYR A 65 47.09 2.30 -0.71
N TRP A 66 46.85 3.59 -0.46
CA TRP A 66 45.59 4.05 0.13
C TRP A 66 44.47 4.28 -0.87
N TYR A 67 44.78 4.52 -2.15
CA TYR A 67 43.77 4.89 -3.14
C TYR A 67 43.77 3.99 -4.37
N ILE A 68 44.91 3.81 -5.05
CA ILE A 68 44.92 3.12 -6.34
C ILE A 68 44.64 1.62 -6.18
N VAL A 69 45.34 0.95 -5.26
CA VAL A 69 45.13 -0.48 -4.99
C VAL A 69 43.70 -0.73 -4.48
N PRO A 70 43.19 -0.01 -3.46
CA PRO A 70 41.80 -0.12 -3.04
C PRO A 70 40.78 0.14 -4.16
N ALA A 71 40.97 1.19 -4.97
CA ALA A 71 40.07 1.48 -6.09
C ALA A 71 40.05 0.34 -7.12
N PHE A 72 41.21 -0.21 -7.47
CA PHE A 72 41.29 -1.37 -8.35
C PHE A 72 40.62 -2.60 -7.72
N GLN A 73 40.87 -2.88 -6.44
CA GLN A 73 40.23 -3.99 -5.73
C GLN A 73 38.70 -3.83 -5.70
N PHE A 74 38.20 -2.62 -5.46
CA PHE A 74 36.77 -2.31 -5.47
C PHE A 74 36.14 -2.57 -6.85
N VAL A 75 36.73 -2.02 -7.91
CA VAL A 75 36.24 -2.22 -9.28
C VAL A 75 36.31 -3.69 -9.67
N PHE A 76 37.42 -4.37 -9.36
CA PHE A 76 37.58 -5.79 -9.66
C PHE A 76 36.57 -6.65 -8.88
N ALA A 77 36.35 -6.37 -7.59
CA ALA A 77 35.34 -7.04 -6.78
C ALA A 77 33.93 -6.89 -7.38
N LEU A 78 33.57 -5.66 -7.79
CA LEU A 78 32.28 -5.36 -8.41
C LEU A 78 32.11 -6.11 -9.74
N VAL A 79 33.11 -6.10 -10.61
CA VAL A 79 33.07 -6.80 -11.91
C VAL A 79 32.91 -8.31 -11.73
N VAL A 80 33.68 -8.92 -10.81
CA VAL A 80 33.60 -10.36 -10.54
C VAL A 80 32.27 -10.75 -9.88
N ALA A 81 31.81 -9.95 -8.92
CA ALA A 81 30.51 -10.17 -8.27
C ALA A 81 29.37 -10.06 -9.28
N ASP A 82 29.36 -9.03 -10.12
CA ASP A 82 28.33 -8.80 -11.11
C ASP A 82 28.32 -9.87 -12.22
N ALA A 83 29.49 -10.36 -12.65
CA ALA A 83 29.57 -11.50 -13.57
C ALA A 83 28.95 -12.77 -12.97
N SER A 84 29.24 -13.04 -11.70
CA SER A 84 28.69 -14.19 -10.96
C SER A 84 27.18 -14.06 -10.80
N MET A 85 26.73 -12.85 -10.43
CA MET A 85 25.32 -12.53 -10.25
C MET A 85 24.55 -12.65 -11.55
N TYR A 86 25.07 -12.13 -12.67
CA TYR A 86 24.51 -12.29 -14.00
C TYR A 86 24.29 -13.78 -14.35
N CYS A 87 25.30 -14.63 -14.11
CA CYS A 87 25.22 -16.06 -14.41
C CYS A 87 24.12 -16.75 -13.59
N ILE A 88 24.07 -16.48 -12.29
CA ILE A 88 23.09 -17.08 -11.37
C ILE A 88 21.68 -16.55 -11.69
N HIS A 89 21.54 -15.25 -11.95
CA HIS A 89 20.28 -14.62 -12.31
C HIS A 89 19.71 -15.21 -13.60
N ARG A 90 20.54 -15.28 -14.65
CA ARG A 90 20.16 -15.91 -15.93
C ARG A 90 19.80 -17.39 -15.75
N LEU A 91 20.50 -18.12 -14.89
CA LEU A 91 20.15 -19.49 -14.55
C LEU A 91 18.77 -19.55 -13.88
N GLY A 92 18.48 -18.62 -12.96
CA GLY A 92 17.19 -18.47 -12.29
C GLY A 92 16.01 -18.33 -13.25
N HIS A 93 16.22 -17.69 -14.40
CA HIS A 93 15.21 -17.53 -15.45
C HIS A 93 15.16 -18.63 -16.50
N THR A 94 16.28 -19.28 -16.78
CA THR A 94 16.37 -20.29 -17.84
C THR A 94 16.05 -21.70 -17.33
N ASN A 95 16.34 -21.99 -16.06
CA ASN A 95 15.96 -23.23 -15.43
C ASN A 95 14.52 -23.16 -14.89
N LYS A 96 13.62 -23.97 -15.46
CA LYS A 96 12.18 -23.98 -15.10
C LYS A 96 11.93 -24.27 -13.62
N TRP A 97 12.72 -25.14 -13.00
CA TRP A 97 12.53 -25.51 -11.60
C TRP A 97 12.94 -24.38 -10.67
N ILE A 98 14.11 -23.79 -10.90
CA ILE A 98 14.63 -22.66 -10.12
C ILE A 98 13.68 -21.46 -10.27
N TYR A 99 13.26 -21.15 -11.50
CA TYR A 99 12.29 -20.08 -11.74
C TYR A 99 11.00 -20.31 -10.94
N LYS A 100 10.36 -21.46 -11.12
CA LYS A 100 9.03 -21.72 -10.54
C LYS A 100 9.01 -21.72 -9.01
N HIS A 101 10.07 -22.18 -8.36
CA HIS A 101 10.05 -22.37 -6.89
C HIS A 101 10.85 -21.32 -6.12
N ILE A 102 11.80 -20.63 -6.75
CA ILE A 102 12.71 -19.70 -6.08
C ILE A 102 12.55 -18.31 -6.71
N HIS A 103 12.99 -18.16 -7.96
CA HIS A 103 13.17 -16.84 -8.56
C HIS A 103 11.86 -16.12 -8.93
N SER A 104 10.79 -16.87 -9.21
CA SER A 104 9.46 -16.29 -9.50
C SER A 104 8.86 -15.54 -8.32
N HIS A 105 9.38 -15.71 -7.09
CA HIS A 105 8.97 -14.88 -5.95
C HIS A 105 9.29 -13.41 -6.21
N HIS A 106 10.51 -13.11 -6.68
CA HIS A 106 10.93 -11.77 -7.06
C HIS A 106 10.01 -11.16 -8.13
N HIS A 107 9.69 -11.96 -9.16
CA HIS A 107 8.85 -11.57 -10.30
C HIS A 107 7.34 -11.53 -10.02
N ARG A 108 6.90 -11.62 -8.76
CA ARG A 108 5.51 -11.27 -8.41
C ARG A 108 5.29 -9.76 -8.50
N LEU A 109 6.35 -8.96 -8.45
CA LEU A 109 6.33 -7.51 -8.51
C LEU A 109 6.53 -7.00 -9.94
N TYR A 110 5.47 -7.05 -10.75
CA TYR A 110 5.50 -6.56 -12.15
C TYR A 110 5.77 -5.06 -12.29
N VAL A 111 5.50 -4.28 -11.26
CA VAL A 111 5.83 -2.85 -11.18
C VAL A 111 6.79 -2.68 -10.00
N PRO A 112 8.10 -2.58 -10.25
CA PRO A 112 9.07 -2.43 -9.20
C PRO A 112 8.85 -1.14 -8.40
N TYR A 113 9.05 -1.24 -7.08
CA TYR A 113 9.16 -0.12 -6.15
C TYR A 113 10.34 -0.39 -5.20
N SER A 114 10.88 0.63 -4.52
CA SER A 114 12.17 0.56 -3.82
C SER A 114 12.35 -0.66 -2.89
N TRP A 115 11.34 -1.01 -2.10
CA TRP A 115 11.41 -2.18 -1.21
C TRP A 115 11.33 -3.52 -1.94
N GLY A 116 10.75 -3.52 -3.15
CA GLY A 116 10.68 -4.68 -4.03
C GLY A 116 12.04 -5.21 -4.45
N GLY A 117 13.10 -4.39 -4.39
CA GLY A 117 14.47 -4.86 -4.65
C GLY A 117 14.98 -5.91 -3.67
N SER A 118 14.40 -5.97 -2.48
CA SER A 118 14.67 -6.99 -1.45
C SER A 118 13.58 -8.07 -1.38
N TYR A 119 12.56 -8.04 -2.25
CA TYR A 119 11.47 -9.00 -2.26
C TYR A 119 11.91 -10.30 -2.94
N ASN A 120 12.76 -11.07 -2.26
CA ASN A 120 13.39 -12.27 -2.80
C ASN A 120 13.11 -13.48 -1.92
N HIS A 121 13.11 -14.67 -2.53
CA HIS A 121 13.11 -15.90 -1.74
C HIS A 121 14.45 -16.01 -0.98
N PRO A 122 14.50 -16.46 0.29
CA PRO A 122 15.75 -16.46 1.07
C PRO A 122 16.91 -17.24 0.42
N VAL A 123 16.60 -18.34 -0.26
CA VAL A 123 17.58 -19.11 -1.05
C VAL A 123 18.12 -18.29 -2.22
N ASP A 124 17.27 -17.50 -2.87
CA ASP A 124 17.69 -16.63 -3.97
C ASP A 124 18.65 -15.55 -3.43
N SER A 125 18.31 -14.88 -2.33
CA SER A 125 19.21 -13.91 -1.68
C SER A 125 20.55 -14.51 -1.26
N LEU A 126 20.57 -15.74 -0.74
CA LEU A 126 21.81 -16.40 -0.34
C LEU A 126 22.73 -16.70 -1.53
N PHE A 127 22.16 -17.23 -2.63
CA PHE A 127 22.94 -17.66 -3.78
C PHE A 127 23.20 -16.53 -4.78
N LEU A 128 22.18 -15.75 -5.14
CA LEU A 128 22.30 -14.64 -6.07
C LEU A 128 23.13 -13.51 -5.46
N ASP A 129 22.75 -12.99 -4.30
CA ASP A 129 23.46 -11.86 -3.68
C ASP A 129 24.67 -12.35 -2.88
N GLY A 130 24.43 -13.22 -1.90
CA GLY A 130 25.45 -13.63 -0.93
C GLY A 130 26.67 -14.29 -1.59
N THR A 131 26.46 -15.29 -2.44
CA THR A 131 27.56 -16.03 -3.07
C THR A 131 28.31 -15.17 -4.09
N SER A 132 27.60 -14.34 -4.87
CA SER A 132 28.23 -13.46 -5.86
C SER A 132 29.17 -12.44 -5.22
N TYR A 133 28.73 -11.75 -4.15
CA TYR A 133 29.60 -10.82 -3.44
C TYR A 133 30.71 -11.52 -2.67
N ALA A 134 30.47 -12.73 -2.14
CA ALA A 134 31.52 -13.50 -1.49
C ALA A 134 32.66 -13.86 -2.46
N ILE A 135 32.33 -14.30 -3.69
CA ILE A 135 33.30 -14.58 -4.75
C ILE A 135 34.06 -13.30 -5.13
N GLY A 136 33.36 -12.18 -5.34
CA GLY A 136 34.00 -10.90 -5.68
C GLY A 136 34.95 -10.39 -4.59
N CYS A 137 34.54 -10.49 -3.31
CA CYS A 137 35.39 -10.10 -2.19
C CYS A 137 36.63 -11.01 -2.08
N TRP A 138 36.46 -12.32 -2.22
CA TRP A 138 37.56 -13.28 -2.16
C TRP A 138 38.56 -13.07 -3.31
N ALA A 139 38.07 -12.92 -4.55
CA ALA A 139 38.92 -12.78 -5.73
C ALA A 139 39.75 -11.48 -5.72
N SER A 140 39.20 -10.39 -5.17
CA SER A 140 39.86 -9.09 -5.10
C SER A 140 40.79 -8.92 -3.90
N GLY A 141 40.66 -9.76 -2.87
CA GLY A 141 41.35 -9.55 -1.60
C GLY A 141 40.99 -8.22 -0.94
N ILE A 142 39.77 -7.72 -1.19
CA ILE A 142 39.27 -6.46 -0.64
C ILE A 142 39.26 -6.50 0.90
N SER A 143 39.63 -5.39 1.52
CA SER A 143 39.58 -5.29 2.98
C SER A 143 38.14 -5.26 3.50
N ILE A 144 37.93 -5.63 4.77
CA ILE A 144 36.62 -5.55 5.42
C ILE A 144 36.08 -4.11 5.40
N LYS A 145 36.95 -3.11 5.59
CA LYS A 145 36.56 -1.69 5.55
C LYS A 145 35.99 -1.34 4.17
N LEU A 146 36.66 -1.76 3.10
CA LEU A 146 36.23 -1.45 1.74
C LEU A 146 35.03 -2.31 1.28
N SER A 147 34.88 -3.53 1.80
CA SER A 147 33.69 -4.35 1.52
C SER A 147 32.42 -3.75 2.12
N VAL A 148 32.48 -3.08 3.30
CA VAL A 148 31.34 -2.31 3.82
C VAL A 148 30.87 -1.25 2.83
N PHE A 149 31.80 -0.52 2.20
CA PHE A 149 31.45 0.45 1.16
C PHE A 149 30.84 -0.22 -0.07
N LEU A 150 31.36 -1.37 -0.50
CA LEU A 150 30.79 -2.14 -1.61
C LEU A 150 29.35 -2.56 -1.34
N PHE A 151 29.05 -3.06 -0.13
CA PHE A 151 27.69 -3.46 0.24
C PHE A 151 26.75 -2.25 0.38
N ALA A 152 27.21 -1.13 0.94
CA ALA A 152 26.42 0.10 0.99
C ALA A 152 26.05 0.59 -0.42
N TYR A 153 27.03 0.59 -1.33
CA TYR A 153 26.82 0.87 -2.74
C TYR A 153 25.82 -0.10 -3.38
N ALA A 154 25.97 -1.40 -3.14
CA ALA A 154 25.10 -2.44 -3.71
C ALA A 154 23.65 -2.27 -3.27
N THR A 155 23.42 -2.00 -1.99
CA THR A 155 22.08 -1.71 -1.45
C THR A 155 21.49 -0.45 -2.08
N PHE A 156 22.28 0.62 -2.17
CA PHE A 156 21.83 1.86 -2.80
C PHE A 156 21.46 1.64 -4.28
N LYS A 157 22.28 0.88 -5.01
CA LYS A 157 22.03 0.54 -6.42
C LYS A 157 20.76 -0.31 -6.58
N ASN A 158 20.58 -1.34 -5.75
CA ASN A 158 19.39 -2.18 -5.77
C ASN A 158 18.11 -1.37 -5.55
N VAL A 159 18.11 -0.45 -4.56
CA VAL A 159 16.99 0.49 -4.33
C VAL A 159 16.75 1.37 -5.56
N LEU A 160 17.81 1.92 -6.15
CA LEU A 160 17.70 2.81 -7.31
C LEU A 160 17.12 2.10 -8.55
N ASP A 161 17.48 0.83 -8.77
CA ASP A 161 16.97 0.04 -9.90
C ASP A 161 15.51 -0.38 -9.73
N HIS A 162 15.02 -0.42 -8.48
CA HIS A 162 13.64 -0.80 -8.19
C HIS A 162 12.75 0.38 -7.86
N CYS A 163 13.26 1.60 -7.75
CA CYS A 163 12.47 2.72 -7.24
C CYS A 163 11.27 3.13 -8.12
N GLY A 164 11.19 2.64 -9.36
CA GLY A 164 10.13 2.99 -10.31
C GLY A 164 10.30 4.39 -10.95
N PHE A 165 11.42 5.08 -10.67
CA PHE A 165 11.71 6.40 -11.20
C PHE A 165 13.00 6.41 -12.01
N VAL A 166 12.97 7.09 -13.15
CA VAL A 166 14.17 7.43 -13.92
C VAL A 166 14.55 8.87 -13.59
N PHE A 167 15.53 9.05 -12.70
CA PHE A 167 15.96 10.38 -12.29
C PHE A 167 16.77 11.09 -13.39
N PRO A 168 16.55 12.40 -13.62
CA PRO A 168 17.42 13.18 -14.48
C PRO A 168 18.83 13.23 -13.86
N TRP A 169 19.87 13.08 -14.68
CA TRP A 169 21.28 13.12 -14.26
C TRP A 169 21.71 11.99 -13.30
N ASN A 170 21.22 10.77 -13.50
CA ASN A 170 21.71 9.62 -12.74
C ASN A 170 23.16 9.26 -13.13
N PRO A 171 24.19 9.54 -12.28
CA PRO A 171 25.58 9.26 -12.61
C PRO A 171 25.84 7.74 -12.70
N MET A 172 25.06 6.95 -11.95
CA MET A 172 25.16 5.48 -11.97
C MET A 172 24.84 4.92 -13.35
N ARG A 173 23.75 5.39 -13.95
CA ARG A 173 23.36 4.99 -15.31
C ARG A 173 24.47 5.25 -16.33
N SER A 174 25.15 6.39 -16.22
CA SER A 174 26.23 6.77 -17.14
C SER A 174 27.46 5.88 -17.00
N LEU A 175 27.72 5.39 -15.78
CA LEU A 175 28.87 4.51 -15.50
C LEU A 175 28.57 3.03 -15.78
N THR A 176 27.34 2.58 -15.54
CA THR A 176 27.01 1.15 -15.52
C THR A 176 26.10 0.70 -16.67
N GLY A 177 25.42 1.65 -17.32
CA GLY A 177 24.44 1.40 -18.37
C GLY A 177 23.13 0.77 -17.86
N THR A 178 22.90 0.74 -16.55
CA THR A 178 21.72 0.15 -15.91
C THR A 178 21.01 1.19 -15.03
N ASP A 179 19.68 1.13 -15.01
CA ASP A 179 18.82 1.94 -14.16
C ASP A 179 17.44 1.28 -13.98
N ALA A 180 16.48 2.00 -13.39
CA ALA A 180 15.13 1.50 -13.19
C ALA A 180 14.38 1.15 -14.49
N ASP A 181 14.66 1.82 -15.62
CA ASP A 181 14.01 1.50 -16.90
C ASP A 181 14.56 0.19 -17.48
N PHE A 182 15.88 -0.02 -17.34
CA PHE A 182 16.54 -1.28 -17.71
C PHE A 182 15.98 -2.46 -16.90
N HIS A 183 15.82 -2.29 -15.59
CA HIS A 183 15.34 -3.34 -14.70
C HIS A 183 13.82 -3.55 -14.78
N ASP A 184 13.03 -2.50 -15.03
CA ASP A 184 11.59 -2.64 -15.26
C ASP A 184 11.31 -3.56 -16.45
N VAL A 185 12.04 -3.39 -17.57
CA VAL A 185 11.94 -4.28 -18.73
C VAL A 185 12.07 -5.75 -18.34
N HIS A 186 13.02 -6.07 -17.45
CA HIS A 186 13.25 -7.42 -16.97
C HIS A 186 12.05 -8.00 -16.18
N HIS A 187 11.38 -7.17 -15.38
CA HIS A 187 10.17 -7.53 -14.61
C HIS A 187 8.90 -7.69 -15.46
N GLN A 188 8.91 -7.20 -16.70
CA GLN A 188 7.78 -7.36 -17.60
C GLN A 188 7.69 -8.80 -18.14
N SER A 189 6.48 -9.32 -18.28
CA SER A 189 6.23 -10.69 -18.77
C SER A 189 6.89 -11.03 -20.11
N TRP A 190 7.06 -10.01 -20.98
CA TRP A 190 7.73 -10.11 -22.27
C TRP A 190 9.25 -9.90 -22.20
N GLY A 191 9.78 -9.39 -21.08
CA GLY A 191 11.20 -9.10 -20.87
C GLY A 191 11.89 -10.01 -19.84
N LEU A 192 11.17 -10.95 -19.21
CA LEU A 192 11.66 -11.95 -18.24
C LEU A 192 12.91 -12.76 -18.65
N LYS A 193 13.40 -12.66 -19.88
CA LYS A 193 14.62 -13.37 -20.32
C LYS A 193 15.71 -12.44 -20.84
N MET A 194 15.57 -11.16 -20.56
CA MET A 194 16.44 -10.08 -20.98
C MET A 194 16.88 -9.26 -19.78
N ASN A 195 17.94 -8.45 -19.93
CA ASN A 195 18.39 -7.46 -18.96
C ASN A 195 18.67 -8.03 -17.55
N PHE A 196 19.55 -9.02 -17.44
CA PHE A 196 19.87 -9.69 -16.17
C PHE A 196 20.91 -8.97 -15.30
N GLY A 197 21.68 -8.05 -15.86
CA GLY A 197 22.75 -7.35 -15.15
C GLY A 197 22.22 -6.51 -13.98
N ALA A 198 22.78 -6.70 -12.79
CA ALA A 198 22.40 -5.93 -11.60
C ALA A 198 23.20 -4.62 -11.52
N HIS A 199 24.51 -4.69 -11.77
CA HIS A 199 25.38 -3.54 -11.83
C HIS A 199 25.67 -3.17 -13.27
N LEU A 200 26.30 -4.03 -14.05
CA LEU A 200 26.81 -3.68 -15.38
C LEU A 200 25.97 -4.31 -16.49
N SER A 201 25.62 -3.52 -17.50
CA SER A 201 24.93 -4.01 -18.71
C SER A 201 25.85 -4.77 -19.67
N ILE A 202 27.17 -4.79 -19.43
CA ILE A 202 28.15 -5.39 -20.36
C ILE A 202 27.90 -6.89 -20.58
N TRP A 203 27.49 -7.61 -19.55
CA TRP A 203 27.21 -9.04 -19.64
C TRP A 203 26.00 -9.31 -20.53
N ASP A 204 24.96 -8.48 -20.43
CA ASP A 204 23.81 -8.56 -21.32
C ASP A 204 24.16 -8.31 -22.78
N HIS A 205 25.06 -7.37 -23.05
CA HIS A 205 25.55 -7.11 -24.41
C HIS A 205 26.37 -8.30 -24.94
N MET A 206 27.30 -8.82 -24.13
CA MET A 206 28.16 -9.94 -24.51
C MET A 206 27.36 -11.23 -24.78
N MET A 207 26.29 -11.45 -24.01
CA MET A 207 25.50 -12.68 -24.06
C MET A 207 24.21 -12.56 -24.87
N GLY A 208 23.97 -11.40 -25.49
CA GLY A 208 22.81 -11.15 -26.34
C GLY A 208 21.47 -11.08 -25.59
N THR A 209 21.48 -10.70 -24.32
CA THR A 209 20.28 -10.55 -23.48
C THR A 209 19.91 -9.08 -23.24
N HIS A 210 20.64 -8.13 -23.84
CA HIS A 210 20.33 -6.71 -23.73
C HIS A 210 19.11 -6.32 -24.59
N PHE A 211 18.09 -5.75 -23.97
CA PHE A 211 16.87 -5.27 -24.63
C PHE A 211 16.63 -3.79 -24.35
N SER A 212 16.68 -2.99 -25.42
CA SER A 212 16.65 -1.51 -25.35
C SER A 212 15.90 -0.82 -26.51
N ASP A 213 15.15 -1.59 -27.31
CA ASP A 213 14.32 -1.02 -28.38
C ASP A 213 13.18 -0.20 -27.78
N LYS A 214 13.37 1.12 -27.72
CA LYS A 214 12.44 2.05 -27.07
C LYS A 214 11.06 2.02 -27.71
N GLU A 215 10.96 1.92 -29.03
CA GLU A 215 9.67 1.93 -29.72
C GLU A 215 8.89 0.65 -29.41
N LEU A 216 9.57 -0.49 -29.46
CA LEU A 216 8.95 -1.78 -29.13
C LEU A 216 8.57 -1.84 -27.64
N ILE A 217 9.43 -1.39 -26.73
CA ILE A 217 9.15 -1.32 -25.29
C ILE A 217 7.92 -0.45 -25.03
N SER A 218 7.82 0.74 -25.62
CA SER A 218 6.64 1.60 -25.49
C SER A 218 5.38 0.93 -26.01
N LYS A 219 5.44 0.25 -27.16
CA LYS A 219 4.30 -0.52 -27.72
C LYS A 219 3.87 -1.66 -26.78
N LEU A 220 4.82 -2.41 -26.22
CA LEU A 220 4.53 -3.52 -25.30
C LEU A 220 3.98 -3.05 -23.96
N ARG A 221 4.52 -1.96 -23.39
CA ARG A 221 3.97 -1.31 -22.18
C ARG A 221 2.54 -0.82 -22.42
N LEU A 222 2.28 -0.17 -23.56
CA LEU A 222 0.93 0.27 -23.93
C LEU A 222 -0.03 -0.91 -24.07
N LYS A 223 0.40 -2.00 -24.72
CA LYS A 223 -0.41 -3.22 -24.85
C LYS A 223 -0.74 -3.83 -23.49
N ASN A 224 0.23 -3.92 -22.57
CA ASN A 224 0.00 -4.40 -21.20
C ASN A 224 -0.97 -3.49 -20.45
N ARG A 225 -0.84 -2.17 -20.59
CA ARG A 225 -1.76 -1.19 -19.98
C ARG A 225 -3.18 -1.36 -20.50
N ILE A 226 -3.38 -1.38 -21.83
CA ILE A 226 -4.70 -1.59 -22.44
C ILE A 226 -5.31 -2.91 -21.99
N ALA A 227 -4.53 -4.00 -21.96
CA ALA A 227 -5.01 -5.29 -21.49
C ALA A 227 -5.41 -5.26 -20.00
N ALA A 228 -4.65 -4.57 -19.15
CA ALA A 228 -4.96 -4.39 -17.73
C ALA A 228 -6.23 -3.54 -17.54
N GLU A 229 -6.34 -2.41 -18.25
CA GLU A 229 -7.52 -1.54 -18.27
C GLU A 229 -8.77 -2.30 -18.77
N GLU A 230 -8.63 -3.09 -19.84
CA GLU A 230 -9.69 -3.97 -20.34
C GLU A 230 -10.06 -5.04 -19.32
N LEU A 231 -9.12 -5.62 -18.59
CA LEU A 231 -9.41 -6.62 -17.56
C LEU A 231 -10.13 -5.99 -16.36
N VAL A 232 -9.74 -4.79 -15.94
CA VAL A 232 -10.42 -4.01 -14.90
C VAL A 232 -11.82 -3.62 -15.37
N SER A 233 -11.95 -3.14 -16.60
CA SER A 233 -13.24 -2.83 -17.24
C SER A 233 -14.11 -4.08 -17.40
N LYS A 234 -13.55 -5.23 -17.82
CA LYS A 234 -14.25 -6.52 -17.91
C LYS A 234 -14.63 -7.08 -16.54
N ARG A 235 -13.86 -6.82 -15.48
CA ARG A 235 -14.25 -7.12 -14.09
C ARG A 235 -15.38 -6.21 -13.61
N SER A 236 -15.39 -4.95 -14.03
CA SER A 236 -16.48 -3.99 -13.81
C SER A 236 -17.76 -4.35 -14.60
N THR A 237 -17.64 -4.80 -15.85
CA THR A 237 -18.77 -5.13 -16.75
C THR A 237 -19.25 -6.58 -16.66
N LYS A 238 -18.45 -7.54 -16.15
CA LYS A 238 -18.95 -8.86 -15.69
C LYS A 238 -19.68 -8.82 -14.36
N SER A 239 -20.06 -7.62 -13.90
CA SER A 239 -21.06 -7.52 -12.86
C SER A 239 -22.41 -7.99 -13.42
N LYS A 240 -22.94 -9.10 -12.88
CA LYS A 240 -24.35 -9.51 -13.08
C LYS A 240 -25.36 -8.40 -12.71
N LYS A 241 -24.89 -7.27 -12.13
CA LYS A 241 -25.69 -6.11 -11.73
C LYS A 241 -26.42 -5.43 -12.90
N GLY A 242 -25.82 -5.33 -14.10
CA GLY A 242 -26.47 -4.68 -15.25
C GLY A 242 -27.82 -5.34 -15.61
N ALA A 243 -27.79 -6.65 -15.89
CA ALA A 243 -28.99 -7.44 -16.13
C ALA A 243 -29.95 -7.46 -14.92
N PHE A 244 -29.42 -7.47 -13.69
CA PHE A 244 -30.23 -7.43 -12.47
C PHE A 244 -31.10 -6.17 -12.37
N PHE A 245 -30.54 -5.00 -12.73
CA PHE A 245 -31.24 -3.72 -12.71
C PHE A 245 -32.22 -3.58 -13.89
N GLU A 246 -31.80 -3.93 -15.11
CA GLU A 246 -32.65 -3.86 -16.30
C GLU A 246 -33.92 -4.71 -16.16
N GLN A 247 -33.79 -5.94 -15.67
CA GLN A 247 -34.94 -6.84 -15.44
C GLN A 247 -35.94 -6.31 -14.40
N ARG A 248 -35.52 -5.38 -13.55
CA ARG A 248 -36.36 -4.74 -12.51
C ARG A 248 -36.84 -3.36 -12.92
N GLY A 249 -36.57 -2.93 -14.16
CA GLY A 249 -36.92 -1.59 -14.63
C GLY A 249 -36.14 -0.48 -13.92
N ILE A 250 -34.98 -0.77 -13.35
CA ILE A 250 -34.13 0.22 -12.65
C ILE A 250 -33.24 0.90 -13.69
N ASN A 251 -33.41 2.22 -13.85
CA ASN A 251 -32.59 3.03 -14.75
C ASN A 251 -31.26 3.38 -14.06
N VAL A 252 -30.14 2.88 -14.61
CA VAL A 252 -28.80 3.14 -14.08
C VAL A 252 -28.16 4.29 -14.85
N ARG A 253 -27.71 5.32 -14.13
CA ARG A 253 -27.01 6.49 -14.69
C ARG A 253 -25.59 6.59 -14.12
N VAL A 254 -24.66 7.05 -14.94
CA VAL A 254 -23.26 7.26 -14.56
C VAL A 254 -23.07 8.74 -14.21
N SER A 255 -22.36 9.01 -13.13
CA SER A 255 -22.02 10.36 -12.68
C SER A 255 -20.61 10.36 -12.09
N ASP A 256 -19.92 11.50 -12.23
CA ASP A 256 -18.67 11.80 -11.53
C ASP A 256 -18.91 12.45 -10.15
N TYR A 257 -20.18 12.53 -9.72
CA TYR A 257 -20.65 13.19 -8.50
C TYR A 257 -20.50 14.71 -8.45
N SER A 258 -20.14 15.36 -9.57
CA SER A 258 -20.23 16.81 -9.68
C SER A 258 -21.68 17.31 -9.62
N THR A 259 -21.88 18.54 -9.17
CA THR A 259 -23.20 19.18 -9.12
C THR A 259 -23.90 19.14 -10.48
N ASP A 260 -23.18 19.44 -11.57
CA ASP A 260 -23.77 19.51 -12.91
C ASP A 260 -24.16 18.12 -13.43
N SER A 261 -23.33 17.10 -13.22
CA SER A 261 -23.65 15.72 -13.61
C SER A 261 -24.89 15.20 -12.87
N VAL A 262 -24.96 15.43 -11.56
CA VAL A 262 -26.10 14.99 -10.74
C VAL A 262 -27.35 15.79 -11.10
N LEU A 263 -27.26 17.11 -11.26
CA LEU A 263 -28.37 17.97 -11.68
C LEU A 263 -28.97 17.54 -13.01
N GLN A 264 -28.11 17.21 -13.99
CA GLN A 264 -28.55 16.69 -15.29
C GLN A 264 -29.40 15.42 -15.09
N ILE A 265 -28.91 14.46 -14.31
CA ILE A 265 -29.63 13.20 -14.03
C ILE A 265 -30.97 13.47 -13.33
N LEU A 266 -30.99 14.32 -12.30
CA LEU A 266 -32.21 14.65 -11.55
C LEU A 266 -33.27 15.26 -12.47
N ASN A 267 -32.86 16.13 -13.39
CA ASN A 267 -33.78 16.79 -14.32
C ASN A 267 -34.27 15.83 -15.42
N GLU A 268 -33.39 15.03 -16.02
CA GLU A 268 -33.75 14.06 -17.06
C GLU A 268 -34.68 12.95 -16.55
N THR A 269 -34.54 12.58 -15.28
CA THR A 269 -35.36 11.54 -14.65
C THR A 269 -36.60 12.08 -13.96
N ASN A 270 -36.75 13.41 -13.88
CA ASN A 270 -37.81 14.08 -13.13
C ASN A 270 -37.85 13.61 -11.66
N ALA A 271 -36.68 13.35 -11.07
CA ALA A 271 -36.58 12.84 -9.70
C ALA A 271 -37.14 13.86 -8.70
N SER A 272 -37.91 13.38 -7.72
CA SER A 272 -38.47 14.20 -6.64
C SER A 272 -37.62 14.21 -5.37
N ALA A 273 -36.81 13.16 -5.18
CA ALA A 273 -35.94 13.00 -4.03
C ALA A 273 -34.62 12.34 -4.43
N LEU A 274 -33.55 12.67 -3.69
CA LEU A 274 -32.25 12.04 -3.79
C LEU A 274 -31.90 11.36 -2.45
N ILE A 275 -31.49 10.09 -2.51
CA ILE A 275 -31.02 9.31 -1.36
C ILE A 275 -29.59 8.89 -1.65
N SER A 276 -28.65 9.31 -0.80
CA SER A 276 -27.23 8.96 -0.92
C SER A 276 -26.90 7.74 -0.07
N PHE A 277 -26.17 6.79 -0.65
CA PHE A 277 -25.48 5.69 0.06
C PHE A 277 -23.96 5.77 -0.14
N ASN A 278 -23.45 6.95 -0.51
CA ASN A 278 -22.02 7.16 -0.72
C ASN A 278 -21.28 7.17 0.63
N ASN A 279 -20.34 6.23 0.80
CA ASN A 279 -19.54 6.09 2.01
C ASN A 279 -18.10 6.59 1.83
N SER A 280 -17.90 7.72 1.14
CA SER A 280 -16.58 8.36 1.10
C SER A 280 -16.16 8.86 2.50
N ASP A 281 -14.85 8.99 2.69
CA ASP A 281 -14.26 9.43 3.95
C ASP A 281 -13.87 10.91 3.94
N GLY A 282 -13.70 11.47 5.14
CA GLY A 282 -13.16 12.81 5.35
C GLY A 282 -13.82 13.91 4.51
N GLN A 283 -13.00 14.80 3.95
CA GLN A 283 -13.44 15.94 3.15
C GLN A 283 -14.18 15.52 1.87
N THR A 284 -13.80 14.40 1.25
CA THR A 284 -14.48 13.88 0.05
C THR A 284 -15.96 13.63 0.29
N PHE A 285 -16.33 13.14 1.49
CA PHE A 285 -17.73 12.99 1.87
C PHE A 285 -18.48 14.33 1.83
N VAL A 286 -17.87 15.36 2.41
CA VAL A 286 -18.45 16.71 2.52
C VAL A 286 -18.63 17.31 1.13
N ASP A 287 -17.61 17.21 0.28
CA ASP A 287 -17.62 17.77 -1.07
C ASP A 287 -18.70 17.11 -1.93
N VAL A 288 -18.77 15.77 -1.92
CA VAL A 288 -19.77 14.99 -2.68
C VAL A 288 -21.19 15.29 -2.19
N HIS A 289 -21.43 15.29 -0.88
CA HIS A 289 -22.77 15.55 -0.35
C HIS A 289 -23.19 17.01 -0.50
N SER A 290 -22.24 17.96 -0.49
CA SER A 290 -22.51 19.36 -0.83
C SER A 290 -22.88 19.51 -2.30
N ALA A 291 -22.20 18.80 -3.20
CA ALA A 291 -22.55 18.78 -4.62
C ALA A 291 -23.95 18.20 -4.87
N PHE A 292 -24.32 17.14 -4.15
CA PHE A 292 -25.67 16.54 -4.19
C PHE A 292 -26.74 17.50 -3.69
N LEU A 293 -26.52 18.15 -2.55
CA LEU A 293 -27.43 19.14 -2.01
C LEU A 293 -27.63 20.31 -2.98
N GLU A 294 -26.53 20.82 -3.55
CA GLU A 294 -26.60 21.90 -4.53
C GLU A 294 -27.34 21.49 -5.81
N ALA A 295 -27.18 20.24 -6.26
CA ALA A 295 -27.94 19.72 -7.39
C ALA A 295 -29.45 19.67 -7.07
N CYS A 296 -29.86 19.28 -5.86
CA CYS A 296 -31.25 19.35 -5.41
C CYS A 296 -31.77 20.81 -5.36
N ARG A 297 -30.97 21.76 -4.84
CA ARG A 297 -31.33 23.18 -4.84
C ARG A 297 -31.59 23.70 -6.25
N LYS A 298 -30.73 23.37 -7.21
CA LYS A 298 -30.87 23.78 -8.62
C LYS A 298 -31.92 22.99 -9.40
N SER A 299 -32.26 21.77 -8.99
CA SER A 299 -33.24 20.94 -9.66
C SER A 299 -34.63 21.58 -9.60
N LYS A 300 -35.41 21.43 -10.68
CA LYS A 300 -36.80 21.89 -10.72
C LYS A 300 -37.72 21.03 -9.84
N ASN A 301 -37.41 19.75 -9.67
CA ASN A 301 -38.31 18.75 -9.08
C ASN A 301 -37.73 18.08 -7.83
N CYS A 302 -36.41 17.92 -7.76
CA CYS A 302 -35.78 17.21 -6.64
C CYS A 302 -35.60 18.14 -5.44
N LYS A 303 -36.61 18.18 -4.55
CA LYS A 303 -36.64 19.07 -3.37
C LYS A 303 -36.56 18.34 -2.04
N ARG A 304 -36.17 17.06 -2.08
CA ARG A 304 -35.99 16.24 -0.90
C ARG A 304 -34.66 15.50 -0.95
N PHE A 305 -33.91 15.49 0.16
CA PHE A 305 -32.59 14.87 0.22
C PHE A 305 -32.36 14.07 1.51
N ILE A 306 -31.86 12.84 1.37
CA ILE A 306 -31.40 11.99 2.47
C ILE A 306 -29.91 11.73 2.28
N PRO A 307 -29.01 12.31 3.09
CA PRO A 307 -27.58 12.07 3.01
C PRO A 307 -27.18 10.70 3.55
N SER A 308 -25.97 10.24 3.22
CA SER A 308 -25.47 8.92 3.62
C SER A 308 -24.96 8.92 5.07
N GLU A 309 -25.90 8.75 6.00
CA GLU A 309 -25.64 8.67 7.44
C GLU A 309 -25.80 7.25 7.97
N PHE A 310 -27.03 6.74 8.08
CA PHE A 310 -27.36 5.36 8.46
C PHE A 310 -26.66 4.89 9.75
N ALA A 311 -26.62 5.77 10.76
CA ALA A 311 -25.91 5.55 12.01
C ALA A 311 -26.86 5.10 13.14
N GLY A 312 -26.37 5.20 14.39
CA GLY A 312 -27.15 5.00 15.62
C GLY A 312 -27.74 6.30 16.16
N ASN A 313 -27.63 6.54 17.47
CA ASN A 313 -28.16 7.72 18.17
C ASN A 313 -27.24 8.92 18.04
N ILE A 314 -27.45 9.69 16.97
CA ILE A 314 -26.71 10.93 16.73
C ILE A 314 -27.25 12.12 17.51
N ASP A 315 -28.45 12.01 18.10
CA ASP A 315 -29.04 13.08 18.91
C ASP A 315 -28.21 13.25 20.21
N ASP A 316 -27.87 12.14 20.87
CA ASP A 316 -27.08 12.16 22.11
C ASP A 316 -25.57 11.98 21.85
N PHE A 317 -25.20 11.33 20.75
CA PHE A 317 -23.80 11.03 20.39
C PHE A 317 -23.44 11.56 18.99
N PRO A 318 -23.50 12.88 18.75
CA PRO A 318 -23.34 13.46 17.43
C PRO A 318 -21.94 13.24 16.83
N LEU A 319 -20.94 12.92 17.66
CA LEU A 319 -19.57 12.69 17.22
C LEU A 319 -19.25 11.21 16.97
N HIS A 320 -20.17 10.29 17.25
CA HIS A 320 -19.93 8.85 17.10
C HIS A 320 -20.53 8.33 15.79
N PRO A 321 -19.86 7.34 15.17
CA PRO A 321 -18.49 6.87 15.44
C PRO A 321 -17.44 7.98 15.21
N SER A 322 -16.32 8.00 15.94
CA SER A 322 -15.42 9.16 15.96
C SER A 322 -14.84 9.59 14.61
N TYR A 323 -14.76 8.68 13.62
CA TYR A 323 -14.37 9.03 12.25
C TYR A 323 -15.38 9.97 11.54
N PHE A 324 -16.61 10.10 12.06
CA PHE A 324 -17.60 11.07 11.56
C PHE A 324 -17.20 12.53 11.79
N LYS A 325 -16.29 12.79 12.75
CA LYS A 325 -15.81 14.16 13.07
C LYS A 325 -15.23 14.86 11.85
N THR A 326 -14.62 14.13 10.92
CA THR A 326 -13.98 14.69 9.71
C THR A 326 -14.86 14.59 8.47
N SER A 327 -16.03 13.96 8.54
CA SER A 327 -16.91 13.71 7.38
C SER A 327 -18.36 14.15 7.62
N ARG A 328 -19.13 13.38 8.39
CA ARG A 328 -20.57 13.61 8.61
C ARG A 328 -20.83 14.87 9.42
N VAL A 329 -20.08 15.09 10.49
CA VAL A 329 -20.28 16.24 11.39
C VAL A 329 -20.15 17.59 10.68
N PRO A 330 -19.12 17.85 9.84
CA PRO A 330 -19.08 19.06 9.00
C PRO A 330 -20.28 19.19 8.08
N PHE A 331 -20.73 18.11 7.44
CA PHE A 331 -21.86 18.15 6.52
C PHE A 331 -23.20 18.42 7.23
N ARG A 332 -23.41 17.89 8.44
CA ARG A 332 -24.59 18.20 9.28
C ARG A 332 -24.73 19.70 9.54
N LYS A 333 -23.62 20.42 9.77
CA LYS A 333 -23.63 21.88 9.94
C LYS A 333 -24.08 22.62 8.68
N ILE A 334 -23.80 22.07 7.50
CA ILE A 334 -24.28 22.61 6.22
C ILE A 334 -25.80 22.39 6.11
N LEU A 335 -26.28 21.20 6.46
CA LEU A 335 -27.71 20.88 6.48
C LEU A 335 -28.51 21.73 7.48
N GLU A 336 -27.95 22.04 8.64
CA GLU A 336 -28.60 22.92 9.63
C GLU A 336 -28.95 24.32 9.07
N GLN A 337 -28.21 24.78 8.06
CA GLN A 337 -28.44 26.05 7.38
C GLN A 337 -29.34 25.92 6.14
N GLU A 338 -29.74 24.69 5.78
CA GLU A 338 -30.52 24.41 4.57
C GLU A 338 -32.02 24.67 4.78
N SER A 339 -32.61 25.42 3.84
CA SER A 339 -34.04 25.79 3.83
C SER A 339 -34.78 25.48 2.53
N ASP A 340 -34.08 25.32 1.40
CA ASP A 340 -34.70 25.19 0.07
C ASP A 340 -35.00 23.74 -0.32
N VAL A 341 -34.27 22.80 0.29
CA VAL A 341 -34.40 21.36 0.13
C VAL A 341 -34.80 20.76 1.47
N GLU A 342 -35.92 20.05 1.52
CA GLU A 342 -36.31 19.28 2.69
C GLU A 342 -35.33 18.12 2.89
N TRP A 343 -34.86 17.91 4.13
CA TRP A 343 -33.90 16.87 4.41
C TRP A 343 -34.17 16.18 5.74
N THR A 344 -33.72 14.94 5.84
CA THR A 344 -33.68 14.17 7.08
C THR A 344 -32.42 13.34 7.14
N ILE A 345 -31.81 13.26 8.32
CA ILE A 345 -30.76 12.29 8.60
C ILE A 345 -31.43 11.00 9.06
N PHE A 346 -31.30 9.94 8.24
CA PHE A 346 -31.94 8.65 8.46
C PHE A 346 -30.98 7.69 9.16
N ASN A 347 -31.39 7.11 10.30
CA ASN A 347 -30.58 6.25 11.16
C ASN A 347 -31.30 4.93 11.46
N ASN A 348 -30.57 3.83 11.48
CA ASN A 348 -31.13 2.48 11.64
C ASN A 348 -30.32 1.54 12.54
N GLY A 349 -29.22 2.02 13.11
CA GLY A 349 -28.24 1.18 13.83
C GLY A 349 -27.55 0.17 12.92
N TRP A 350 -27.27 -1.01 13.47
CA TRP A 350 -26.60 -2.10 12.76
C TRP A 350 -27.52 -2.81 11.78
N LEU A 351 -26.97 -3.19 10.62
CA LEU A 351 -27.68 -4.02 9.66
C LEU A 351 -27.67 -5.48 10.09
N MET A 352 -28.85 -6.08 10.28
CA MET A 352 -28.98 -7.49 10.67
C MET A 352 -28.45 -8.47 9.60
N ASP A 353 -28.32 -8.02 8.36
CA ASP A 353 -27.82 -8.84 7.26
C ASP A 353 -26.36 -9.30 7.47
N TYR A 354 -25.60 -8.69 8.40
CA TYR A 354 -24.28 -9.17 8.81
C TYR A 354 -24.31 -10.45 9.66
N PHE A 355 -25.46 -10.82 10.24
CA PHE A 355 -25.66 -12.12 10.89
C PHE A 355 -25.90 -13.26 9.90
N LEU A 356 -26.08 -12.96 8.62
CA LEU A 356 -26.31 -13.94 7.57
C LEU A 356 -24.98 -14.40 6.97
N THR A 357 -24.91 -15.65 6.54
CA THR A 357 -23.80 -16.13 5.73
C THR A 357 -23.79 -15.44 4.36
N GLU A 358 -22.62 -15.37 3.72
CA GLU A 358 -22.43 -14.63 2.46
C GLU A 358 -23.39 -15.08 1.35
N GLU A 359 -23.76 -16.37 1.30
CA GLU A 359 -24.72 -16.88 0.32
C GLU A 359 -26.17 -16.45 0.56
N LYS A 360 -26.48 -15.90 1.75
CA LYS A 360 -27.82 -15.45 2.16
C LYS A 360 -27.97 -13.93 2.21
N SER A 361 -26.87 -13.19 2.04
CA SER A 361 -26.84 -11.73 2.06
C SER A 361 -26.53 -11.15 0.68
N TYR A 362 -27.05 -9.95 0.39
CA TYR A 362 -26.61 -9.15 -0.75
C TYR A 362 -25.48 -8.18 -0.37
N MET A 363 -25.13 -8.13 0.91
CA MET A 363 -24.08 -7.26 1.44
C MET A 363 -22.76 -8.03 1.54
N PRO A 364 -21.62 -7.36 1.27
CA PRO A 364 -20.32 -7.95 1.57
C PRO A 364 -20.18 -8.19 3.08
N SER A 365 -19.47 -9.24 3.45
CA SER A 365 -19.04 -9.45 4.83
C SER A 365 -18.04 -8.36 5.23
N ILE A 366 -18.11 -7.94 6.50
CA ILE A 366 -17.18 -6.97 7.10
C ILE A 366 -16.46 -7.63 8.28
N PRO A 367 -15.58 -8.62 8.00
CA PRO A 367 -14.88 -9.33 9.06
C PRO A 367 -14.05 -8.35 9.90
N ASN A 368 -13.94 -8.62 11.20
CA ASN A 368 -13.28 -7.80 12.24
C ASN A 368 -14.04 -6.53 12.66
N GLU A 369 -14.74 -5.86 11.73
CA GLU A 369 -15.60 -4.71 12.06
C GLU A 369 -16.87 -5.18 12.77
N PHE A 370 -17.66 -6.09 12.17
CA PHE A 370 -18.82 -6.67 12.84
C PHE A 370 -18.38 -7.80 13.80
N PRO A 371 -18.83 -7.83 15.06
CA PRO A 371 -18.25 -8.70 16.08
C PRO A 371 -18.69 -10.16 15.98
N ILE A 372 -19.65 -10.51 15.12
CA ILE A 372 -20.19 -11.87 14.98
C ILE A 372 -19.99 -12.31 13.53
N ASP A 373 -19.17 -13.34 13.31
CA ASP A 373 -18.79 -13.85 12.00
C ASP A 373 -19.51 -15.19 11.73
N PRO A 374 -20.67 -15.17 11.05
CA PRO A 374 -21.43 -16.38 10.77
C PRO A 374 -20.74 -17.30 9.76
N ASN A 375 -19.80 -16.80 8.96
CA ASN A 375 -19.11 -17.57 7.91
C ASN A 375 -18.01 -18.45 8.50
N ASN A 376 -17.28 -17.95 9.50
CA ASN A 376 -16.27 -18.73 10.23
C ASN A 376 -16.77 -19.25 11.59
N TRP A 377 -18.02 -18.94 11.95
CA TRP A 377 -18.68 -19.37 13.19
C TRP A 377 -17.92 -18.95 14.47
N ARG A 378 -17.49 -17.70 14.50
CA ARG A 378 -16.73 -17.08 15.60
C ARG A 378 -17.32 -15.73 15.98
N ALA A 379 -17.06 -15.28 17.20
CA ALA A 379 -17.44 -13.96 17.67
C ALA A 379 -16.30 -13.32 18.46
N CYS A 380 -16.13 -12.01 18.34
CA CYS A 380 -15.25 -11.22 19.18
C CYS A 380 -16.04 -10.17 19.94
N ILE A 381 -16.29 -10.42 21.22
CA ILE A 381 -17.06 -9.52 22.07
C ILE A 381 -16.23 -8.26 22.37
N ARG A 382 -16.82 -7.10 22.10
CA ARG A 382 -16.24 -5.79 22.39
C ARG A 382 -16.74 -5.27 23.73
N GLY A 383 -15.82 -4.91 24.62
CA GLY A 383 -16.13 -4.52 25.99
C GLY A 383 -16.99 -5.58 26.70
N SER A 384 -18.06 -5.15 27.37
CA SER A 384 -18.99 -6.07 28.03
C SER A 384 -19.86 -6.90 27.06
N GLY A 385 -20.09 -6.39 25.84
CA GLY A 385 -21.07 -6.93 24.90
C GLY A 385 -22.54 -6.75 25.31
N ASN A 386 -22.81 -6.03 26.41
CA ASN A 386 -24.14 -5.84 27.00
C ASN A 386 -24.73 -4.43 26.77
N GLU A 387 -24.01 -3.55 26.08
CA GLU A 387 -24.58 -2.27 25.67
C GLU A 387 -25.71 -2.50 24.68
N VAL A 388 -26.82 -1.79 24.88
CA VAL A 388 -27.98 -1.90 24.00
C VAL A 388 -27.63 -1.28 22.65
N GLN A 389 -28.02 -1.96 21.58
CA GLN A 389 -27.81 -1.58 20.19
C GLN A 389 -29.14 -1.66 19.43
N SER A 390 -29.25 -0.95 18.31
CA SER A 390 -30.34 -1.11 17.36
C SER A 390 -29.89 -2.01 16.22
N PHE A 391 -30.71 -3.01 15.90
CA PHE A 391 -30.51 -3.91 14.77
C PHE A 391 -31.70 -3.79 13.83
N THR A 392 -31.45 -3.64 12.54
CA THR A 392 -32.49 -3.48 11.52
C THR A 392 -32.10 -4.23 10.25
N SER A 393 -33.02 -4.97 9.63
CA SER A 393 -32.72 -5.63 8.35
C SER A 393 -32.60 -4.60 7.23
N GLY A 394 -31.69 -4.81 6.28
CA GLY A 394 -31.56 -3.95 5.10
C GLY A 394 -32.83 -3.92 4.25
N ARG A 395 -33.62 -5.00 4.28
CA ARG A 395 -34.95 -5.08 3.66
C ARG A 395 -35.93 -4.09 4.30
N ASP A 396 -35.90 -3.95 5.62
CA ASP A 396 -36.79 -3.00 6.31
C ASP A 396 -36.28 -1.56 6.22
N VAL A 397 -34.97 -1.33 6.19
CA VAL A 397 -34.40 -0.02 5.84
C VAL A 397 -34.93 0.45 4.49
N ALA A 398 -34.89 -0.42 3.47
CA ALA A 398 -35.42 -0.09 2.14
C ALA A 398 -36.93 0.21 2.16
N LYS A 399 -37.75 -0.61 2.83
CA LYS A 399 -39.20 -0.35 2.97
C LYS A 399 -39.48 0.98 3.67
N ALA A 400 -38.75 1.26 4.75
CA ALA A 400 -38.92 2.48 5.54
C ALA A 400 -38.52 3.72 4.75
N LEU A 401 -37.40 3.69 4.03
CA LEU A 401 -37.01 4.80 3.14
C LEU A 401 -38.10 5.10 2.11
N ILE A 402 -38.65 4.08 1.45
CA ILE A 402 -39.73 4.26 0.47
C ILE A 402 -41.01 4.78 1.12
N ALA A 403 -41.39 4.28 2.29
CA ALA A 403 -42.56 4.79 3.02
C ALA A 403 -42.35 6.24 3.45
N LEU A 404 -41.15 6.61 3.89
CA LEU A 404 -40.82 7.96 4.30
C LEU A 404 -40.95 8.97 3.15
N LEU A 405 -40.64 8.57 1.91
CA LEU A 405 -40.86 9.43 0.73
C LEU A 405 -42.33 9.83 0.54
N SER A 406 -43.28 9.09 1.13
CA SER A 406 -44.71 9.41 1.07
C SER A 406 -45.17 10.30 2.23
N ALA A 407 -44.31 10.55 3.23
CA ALA A 407 -44.63 11.45 4.33
C ALA A 407 -44.71 12.90 3.83
N ALA A 408 -45.71 13.64 4.31
CA ALA A 408 -45.94 15.03 3.95
C ALA A 408 -44.77 15.94 4.35
N GLU A 409 -44.22 15.72 5.53
CA GLU A 409 -43.07 16.44 6.07
C GLU A 409 -42.14 15.48 6.80
N TRP A 410 -40.84 15.76 6.76
CA TRP A 410 -39.81 15.02 7.48
C TRP A 410 -39.36 15.73 8.74
N GLU A 411 -39.03 14.94 9.76
CA GLU A 411 -38.27 15.41 10.90
C GLU A 411 -36.78 15.46 10.55
N ARG A 412 -36.02 16.37 11.17
CA ARG A 412 -34.58 16.55 10.88
C ARG A 412 -33.76 15.28 11.11
N THR A 413 -34.14 14.44 12.07
CA THR A 413 -33.58 13.11 12.28
C THR A 413 -34.68 12.08 12.32
N THR A 414 -34.57 11.03 11.50
CA THR A 414 -35.52 9.92 11.41
C THR A 414 -34.84 8.63 11.85
N TYR A 415 -35.47 7.89 12.75
CA TYR A 415 -34.96 6.66 13.33
C TYR A 415 -35.88 5.49 13.01
N ILE A 416 -35.26 4.35 12.71
CA ILE A 416 -35.93 3.06 12.71
C ILE A 416 -35.08 2.06 13.48
N THR A 417 -35.74 1.08 14.09
CA THR A 417 -35.08 -0.07 14.69
C THR A 417 -35.96 -1.28 14.44
N GLY A 418 -35.39 -2.42 14.03
CA GLY A 418 -36.13 -3.68 14.01
C GLY A 418 -36.20 -4.30 15.40
N GLN A 419 -35.04 -4.44 16.03
CA GLN A 419 -34.86 -5.04 17.34
C GLN A 419 -33.82 -4.25 18.15
N TRP A 420 -34.19 -3.86 19.37
CA TRP A 420 -33.20 -3.44 20.38
C TRP A 420 -32.74 -4.68 21.12
N SER A 421 -31.42 -4.88 21.20
CA SER A 421 -30.80 -6.01 21.88
C SER A 421 -29.33 -5.69 22.16
N THR A 422 -28.59 -6.63 22.76
CA THR A 422 -27.14 -6.53 22.95
C THR A 422 -26.40 -7.50 22.02
N PHE A 423 -25.10 -7.31 21.80
CA PHE A 423 -24.33 -8.28 21.01
C PHE A 423 -24.31 -9.67 21.66
N ASN A 424 -24.27 -9.75 22.99
CA ASN A 424 -24.35 -11.03 23.71
C ASN A 424 -25.71 -11.74 23.51
N GLU A 425 -26.82 -11.00 23.53
CA GLU A 425 -28.15 -11.56 23.27
C GLU A 425 -28.30 -12.01 21.81
N MET A 426 -27.83 -11.21 20.86
CA MET A 426 -27.88 -11.57 19.44
C MET A 426 -26.98 -12.78 19.11
N LEU A 427 -25.81 -12.86 19.75
CA LEU A 427 -24.93 -14.04 19.68
C LEU A 427 -25.64 -15.28 20.25
N ARG A 428 -26.26 -15.16 21.42
CA ARG A 428 -27.02 -16.26 22.02
C ARG A 428 -28.17 -16.71 21.11
N ALA A 429 -28.91 -15.77 20.52
CA ALA A 429 -29.98 -16.08 19.58
C ALA A 429 -29.44 -16.85 18.36
N MET A 430 -28.25 -16.52 17.85
CA MET A 430 -27.60 -17.30 16.80
C MET A 430 -27.21 -18.72 17.27
N GLU A 431 -26.60 -18.85 18.44
CA GLU A 431 -26.18 -20.15 18.99
C GLU A 431 -27.39 -21.07 19.23
N GLU A 432 -28.49 -20.53 19.78
CA GLU A 432 -29.75 -21.23 20.02
C GLU A 432 -30.44 -21.61 18.70
N PHE A 433 -30.52 -20.68 17.74
CA PHE A 433 -31.16 -20.94 16.45
C PHE A 433 -30.47 -22.09 15.69
N TYR A 434 -29.14 -22.11 15.70
CA TYR A 434 -28.34 -23.11 14.99
C TYR A 434 -27.95 -24.33 15.84
N GLY A 435 -28.30 -24.34 17.13
CA GLY A 435 -28.03 -25.46 18.05
C GLY A 435 -26.54 -25.73 18.28
N ARG A 436 -25.67 -24.73 18.13
CA ARG A 436 -24.22 -24.89 18.33
C ARG A 436 -23.56 -23.60 18.84
N PRO A 437 -22.60 -23.69 19.79
CA PRO A 437 -21.89 -22.52 20.28
C PRO A 437 -20.90 -21.98 19.23
N MET A 438 -20.61 -20.68 19.28
CA MET A 438 -19.53 -20.04 18.53
C MET A 438 -18.25 -19.98 19.37
N ASP A 439 -17.09 -19.97 18.70
CA ASP A 439 -15.81 -19.65 19.35
C ASP A 439 -15.77 -18.16 19.70
N LYS A 440 -15.42 -17.81 20.95
CA LYS A 440 -15.57 -16.47 21.51
C LYS A 440 -14.21 -15.92 21.93
N THR A 441 -13.82 -14.82 21.32
CA THR A 441 -12.71 -13.97 21.77
C THR A 441 -13.24 -12.67 22.36
N TYR A 442 -12.38 -11.92 23.05
CA TYR A 442 -12.76 -10.70 23.74
C TYR A 442 -11.74 -9.59 23.45
N LYS A 443 -12.22 -8.36 23.30
CA LYS A 443 -11.40 -7.13 23.25
C LYS A 443 -11.94 -6.17 24.30
N SER A 444 -11.11 -5.79 25.26
CA SER A 444 -11.57 -4.98 26.40
C SER A 444 -11.85 -3.53 26.00
N GLU A 445 -12.58 -2.80 26.84
CA GLU A 445 -12.81 -1.36 26.63
C GLU A 445 -11.48 -0.58 26.69
N GLU A 446 -10.54 -1.00 27.54
CA GLU A 446 -9.21 -0.42 27.63
C GLU A 446 -8.39 -0.66 26.37
N ASP A 447 -8.50 -1.84 25.75
CA ASP A 447 -7.85 -2.14 24.48
C ASP A 447 -8.39 -1.26 23.36
N ILE A 448 -9.73 -1.12 23.29
CA ILE A 448 -10.40 -0.26 22.31
C ILE A 448 -9.97 1.19 22.52
N HIS A 449 -10.01 1.67 23.77
CA HIS A 449 -9.60 3.03 24.10
C HIS A 449 -8.13 3.29 23.74
N ARG A 450 -7.23 2.36 24.05
CA ARG A 450 -5.82 2.47 23.65
C ARG A 450 -5.67 2.60 22.13
N ASP A 451 -6.43 1.81 21.36
CA ASP A 451 -6.37 1.86 19.89
C ASP A 451 -6.86 3.22 19.35
N THR A 452 -7.84 3.87 19.99
CA THR A 452 -8.28 5.24 19.62
C THR A 452 -7.19 6.31 19.81
N LEU A 453 -6.19 6.04 20.64
CA LEU A 453 -5.09 6.95 20.96
C LEU A 453 -3.84 6.73 20.08
N LEU A 454 -3.88 5.77 19.16
CA LEU A 454 -2.76 5.51 18.27
C LEU A 454 -2.45 6.72 17.38
N PRO A 455 -1.17 6.99 17.08
CA PRO A 455 -0.82 8.05 16.14
C PRO A 455 -1.30 7.68 14.73
N PRO A 456 -1.80 8.63 13.92
CA PRO A 456 -2.35 8.38 12.59
C PRO A 456 -1.23 8.14 11.56
N THR A 457 -0.51 7.02 11.71
CA THR A 457 0.47 6.50 10.75
C THR A 457 -0.19 5.47 9.84
N ALA A 458 0.43 5.17 8.69
CA ALA A 458 -0.11 4.21 7.72
C ALA A 458 -0.37 2.82 8.34
N GLU A 459 0.47 2.42 9.30
CA GLU A 459 0.36 1.14 10.01
C GLU A 459 -0.83 1.10 10.98
N ASN A 460 -1.27 2.24 11.49
CA ASN A 460 -2.32 2.34 12.50
C ASN A 460 -3.70 2.67 11.93
N LEU A 461 -3.82 3.02 10.64
CA LEU A 461 -5.07 3.49 10.05
C LEU A 461 -6.23 2.49 10.22
N GLU A 462 -5.97 1.20 10.05
CA GLU A 462 -6.99 0.15 10.23
C GLU A 462 -7.45 0.06 11.69
N ALA A 463 -6.51 0.07 12.64
CA ALA A 463 -6.84 0.03 14.07
C ALA A 463 -7.60 1.28 14.53
N LEU A 464 -7.23 2.46 14.03
CA LEU A 464 -7.93 3.71 14.28
C LEU A 464 -9.35 3.70 13.72
N TYR A 465 -9.53 3.21 12.50
CA TYR A 465 -10.84 3.05 11.90
C TYR A 465 -11.70 2.06 12.71
N LEU A 466 -11.19 0.85 12.98
CA LEU A 466 -11.93 -0.17 13.72
C LEU A 466 -12.31 0.31 15.12
N SER A 467 -11.36 0.90 15.87
CA SER A 467 -11.65 1.42 17.20
C SER A 467 -12.71 2.51 17.20
N SER A 468 -12.75 3.38 16.18
CA SER A 468 -13.80 4.39 16.03
C SER A 468 -15.20 3.78 15.80
N VAL A 469 -15.28 2.60 15.17
CA VAL A 469 -16.54 1.85 15.02
C VAL A 469 -16.88 1.09 16.31
N GLU A 470 -15.89 0.49 16.97
CA GLU A 470 -16.04 -0.23 18.23
C GLU A 470 -16.54 0.66 19.38
N GLU A 471 -16.25 1.98 19.35
CA GLU A 471 -16.86 2.98 20.24
C GLU A 471 -18.39 2.84 20.30
N MET A 472 -19.05 2.52 19.18
CA MET A 472 -20.50 2.33 19.15
C MET A 472 -20.97 1.10 19.92
N MET A 473 -20.12 0.08 20.04
CA MET A 473 -20.46 -1.20 20.69
C MET A 473 -20.23 -1.16 22.20
N ILE A 474 -19.36 -0.26 22.66
CA ILE A 474 -19.05 -0.05 24.08
C ILE A 474 -19.74 1.20 24.65
N THR A 475 -20.62 1.83 23.86
CA THR A 475 -21.47 2.94 24.28
C THR A 475 -22.91 2.74 23.81
N ALA A 476 -23.84 3.52 24.35
CA ALA A 476 -25.22 3.53 23.88
C ALA A 476 -25.41 4.20 22.49
N SER A 477 -24.33 4.68 21.85
CA SER A 477 -24.42 5.41 20.58
C SER A 477 -24.90 4.55 19.40
N GLY A 478 -24.79 3.22 19.45
CA GLY A 478 -25.35 2.33 18.44
C GLY A 478 -26.84 2.03 18.57
N ALA A 479 -27.51 2.47 19.65
CA ALA A 479 -28.95 2.28 19.84
C ALA A 479 -29.74 3.55 19.51
N CYS A 480 -30.54 3.52 18.44
CA CYS A 480 -31.48 4.60 18.13
C CYS A 480 -32.39 4.92 19.33
N PRO A 481 -32.68 6.21 19.62
CA PRO A 481 -33.44 6.61 20.82
C PRO A 481 -34.82 5.97 20.85
N ARG A 482 -35.09 5.14 21.86
CA ARG A 482 -36.25 4.24 21.87
C ARG A 482 -37.59 4.96 21.74
N GLU A 483 -37.82 5.98 22.56
CA GLU A 483 -39.08 6.72 22.57
C GLU A 483 -39.33 7.44 21.23
N LYS A 484 -38.33 8.20 20.75
CA LYS A 484 -38.41 8.90 19.47
C LYS A 484 -38.61 7.94 18.30
N THR A 485 -37.88 6.83 18.27
CA THR A 485 -38.01 5.79 17.23
C THR A 485 -39.42 5.18 17.22
N MET A 486 -40.00 4.92 18.38
CA MET A 486 -41.36 4.38 18.49
C MET A 486 -42.41 5.40 18.03
N ASN A 487 -42.29 6.67 18.44
CA ASN A 487 -43.19 7.72 17.98
C ASN A 487 -43.12 7.91 16.45
N GLN A 488 -41.91 7.86 15.89
CA GLN A 488 -41.70 7.95 14.44
C GLN A 488 -42.19 6.69 13.70
N ARG A 489 -42.11 5.51 14.33
CA ARG A 489 -42.72 4.29 13.80
C ARG A 489 -44.22 4.45 13.63
N ASP A 490 -44.91 4.94 14.64
CA ASP A 490 -46.36 5.14 14.58
C ASP A 490 -46.75 6.24 13.57
N LYS A 491 -45.93 7.30 13.49
CA LYS A 491 -46.16 8.44 12.60
C LYS A 491 -45.89 8.13 11.12
N PHE A 492 -44.74 7.53 10.81
CA PHE A 492 -44.25 7.39 9.44
C PHE A 492 -44.35 5.97 8.89
N PHE A 493 -44.35 4.95 9.77
CA PHE A 493 -44.24 3.55 9.38
C PHE A 493 -45.35 2.63 9.95
N PRO A 494 -46.62 3.06 10.07
CA PRO A 494 -47.65 2.28 10.77
C PRO A 494 -47.99 0.96 10.07
N SER A 495 -47.70 0.83 8.78
CA SER A 495 -47.93 -0.39 7.98
C SER A 495 -46.72 -1.31 7.89
N ILE A 496 -45.57 -0.92 8.44
CA ILE A 496 -44.33 -1.70 8.35
C ILE A 496 -44.14 -2.51 9.62
N ARG A 497 -44.16 -3.83 9.47
CA ARG A 497 -43.62 -4.76 10.47
C ARG A 497 -42.12 -4.91 10.22
N PHE A 498 -41.31 -4.41 11.14
CA PHE A 498 -39.86 -4.61 11.14
C PHE A 498 -39.52 -5.99 11.68
N LEU A 499 -38.54 -6.64 11.05
CA LEU A 499 -38.12 -7.99 11.38
C LEU A 499 -37.27 -8.04 12.64
N THR A 500 -37.41 -9.13 13.39
CA THR A 500 -36.39 -9.58 14.36
C THR A 500 -35.29 -10.38 13.65
N LEU A 501 -34.17 -10.65 14.34
CA LEU A 501 -33.10 -11.50 13.81
C LEU A 501 -33.63 -12.89 13.40
N GLU A 502 -34.45 -13.51 14.25
CA GLU A 502 -34.99 -14.84 14.00
C GLU A 502 -35.90 -14.87 12.77
N GLU A 503 -36.75 -13.85 12.60
CA GLU A 503 -37.61 -13.72 11.42
C GLU A 503 -36.78 -13.54 10.15
N LEU A 504 -35.70 -12.73 10.20
CA LEU A 504 -34.79 -12.56 9.08
C LEU A 504 -34.07 -13.87 8.71
N LEU A 505 -33.59 -14.62 9.70
CA LEU A 505 -32.95 -15.92 9.49
C LEU A 505 -33.88 -16.89 8.78
N LEU A 506 -35.13 -17.00 9.24
CA LEU A 506 -36.15 -17.86 8.62
C LEU A 506 -36.50 -17.39 7.20
N GLN A 507 -36.69 -16.08 7.00
CA GLN A 507 -37.05 -15.51 5.69
C GLN A 507 -35.93 -15.72 4.65
N THR A 508 -34.68 -15.81 5.07
CA THR A 508 -33.51 -16.04 4.20
C THR A 508 -33.15 -17.51 4.04
N GLY A 509 -34.06 -18.42 4.44
CA GLY A 509 -33.93 -19.85 4.22
C GLY A 509 -33.04 -20.58 5.24
N SER A 510 -32.75 -19.95 6.39
CA SER A 510 -32.10 -20.65 7.50
C SER A 510 -33.10 -21.55 8.22
N THR A 511 -32.66 -22.74 8.61
CA THR A 511 -33.47 -23.72 9.33
C THR A 511 -33.00 -23.82 10.77
N ARG A 512 -33.95 -23.89 11.71
CA ARG A 512 -33.63 -24.15 13.12
C ARG A 512 -32.93 -25.49 13.27
N SER A 513 -32.01 -25.59 14.24
CA SER A 513 -31.62 -26.90 14.76
C SER A 513 -32.86 -27.65 15.23
N LYS A 514 -32.89 -28.95 14.97
CA LYS A 514 -33.90 -29.84 15.53
C LYS A 514 -33.66 -30.05 17.02
#